data_AF-A0A965BP40-F1
#
_entry.id   AF-A0A965BP40-F1
#
_cell.length_a   1.000
_cell.length_b   1.000
_cell.length_c   1.000
_cell.angle_alpha   90.00
_cell.angle_beta   90.00
_cell.angle_gamma   90.00
#
_symmetry.space_group_name_H-M   'P 1'
#
loop_
_entity.id
_entity.type
_entity.pdbx_description
1 polymer ?
#
loop_
_entity_poly.entity_id
_entity_poly.type
_entity_poly.pdbx_seq_one_letter_code
_entity_poly.pdbx_strand_id
1 'polypeptide(L)'
;MAYVLFRSLHLIAAVVFAGALIIKNLATGRTALWFWTGKPATFYSENPVFQIKIALFLALTGCLVYAAIFFNRHRKTQAAEISVPTTIRLSLRCAMLCLTLIPFLAWAMARGLGLSPN
;
A
#
# COMPACT_ATOMS: atom_id res chain seq x y z
N MET A 1 26.37 -10.71 -5.16
CA MET A 1 25.25 -11.11 -6.05
C MET A 1 23.95 -11.42 -5.27
N ALA A 2 23.97 -12.29 -4.25
CA ALA A 2 22.76 -12.70 -3.52
C ALA A 2 21.95 -11.54 -2.88
N TYR A 3 22.63 -10.53 -2.31
CA TYR A 3 21.96 -9.38 -1.68
C TYR A 3 21.14 -8.53 -2.66
N VAL A 4 21.66 -8.29 -3.87
CA VAL A 4 20.95 -7.51 -4.89
C VAL A 4 19.74 -8.27 -5.40
N LEU A 5 19.86 -9.60 -5.55
CA LEU A 5 18.78 -10.50 -5.95
C LEU A 5 17.68 -10.58 -4.90
N PHE A 6 18.03 -10.69 -3.62
CA PHE A 6 17.07 -10.74 -2.53
C PHE A 6 16.30 -9.41 -2.40
N ARG A 7 17.00 -8.28 -2.61
CA ARG A 7 16.40 -6.94 -2.57
C ARG A 7 15.41 -6.71 -3.72
N SER A 8 15.73 -7.12 -4.94
CA SER A 8 14.82 -6.99 -6.08
C SER A 8 13.63 -7.93 -5.98
N LEU A 9 13.84 -9.17 -5.52
CA LEU A 9 12.76 -10.13 -5.28
C LEU A 9 11.77 -9.61 -4.22
N HIS A 10 12.28 -9.02 -3.13
CA HIS A 10 11.44 -8.46 -2.07
C HIS A 10 10.61 -7.26 -2.56
N LEU A 11 11.16 -6.42 -3.44
CA LEU A 11 10.41 -5.31 -4.04
C LEU A 11 9.31 -5.80 -4.97
N ILE A 12 9.59 -6.79 -5.81
CA ILE A 12 8.58 -7.41 -6.68
C ILE A 12 7.49 -8.05 -5.82
N ALA A 13 7.85 -8.80 -4.78
CA ALA A 13 6.90 -9.41 -3.87
C ALA A 13 6.02 -8.36 -3.18
N ALA A 14 6.58 -7.25 -2.71
CA ALA A 14 5.82 -6.17 -2.10
C ALA A 14 4.86 -5.47 -3.09
N VAL A 15 5.29 -5.25 -4.34
CA VAL A 15 4.45 -4.67 -5.39
C VAL A 15 3.31 -5.63 -5.78
N VAL A 16 3.61 -6.93 -5.96
CA VAL A 16 2.61 -7.96 -6.26
C VAL A 16 1.63 -8.10 -5.10
N PHE A 17 2.11 -8.11 -3.85
CA PHE A 17 1.27 -8.20 -2.67
C PHE A 17 0.38 -6.95 -2.51
N ALA A 18 0.93 -5.75 -2.69
CA ALA A 18 0.16 -4.51 -2.70
C ALA A 18 -0.91 -4.53 -3.83
N GLY A 19 -0.53 -4.94 -5.03
CA GLY A 19 -1.45 -5.11 -6.17
C GLY A 19 -2.58 -6.10 -5.87
N ALA A 20 -2.25 -7.26 -5.28
CA ALA A 20 -3.23 -8.26 -4.88
C ALA A 20 -4.18 -7.74 -3.78
N LEU A 21 -3.67 -6.96 -2.82
CA LEU A 21 -4.51 -6.32 -1.78
C LEU A 21 -5.47 -5.28 -2.38
N ILE A 22 -5.03 -4.52 -3.40
CA ILE A 22 -5.87 -3.57 -4.13
C ILE A 22 -6.98 -4.31 -4.86
N ILE A 23 -6.60 -5.30 -5.67
CA ILE A 23 -7.54 -6.10 -6.46
C ILE A 23 -8.52 -6.80 -5.54
N LYS A 24 -8.07 -7.38 -4.42
CA LYS A 24 -8.96 -8.01 -3.43
C LYS A 24 -9.91 -7.00 -2.78
N ASN A 25 -9.44 -5.83 -2.37
CA ASN A 25 -10.31 -4.79 -1.80
C ASN A 25 -11.38 -4.33 -2.79
N LEU A 26 -11.04 -4.25 -4.08
CA LEU A 26 -11.98 -3.90 -5.14
C LEU A 26 -12.92 -5.07 -5.49
N ALA A 27 -12.41 -6.30 -5.56
CA ALA A 27 -13.16 -7.51 -5.90
C ALA A 27 -14.08 -8.00 -4.77
N THR A 28 -13.79 -7.63 -3.52
CA THR A 28 -14.73 -7.83 -2.41
C THR A 28 -15.88 -6.86 -2.65
N GLY A 29 -16.96 -7.34 -3.30
CA GLY A 29 -18.04 -6.53 -3.87
C GLY A 29 -18.68 -5.49 -2.96
N ARG A 30 -18.46 -5.53 -1.64
CA ARG A 30 -18.92 -4.52 -0.67
C ARG A 30 -18.22 -3.15 -0.83
N THR A 31 -16.92 -3.12 -1.12
CA THR A 31 -16.20 -1.85 -1.34
C THR A 31 -16.44 -1.29 -2.73
N ALA A 32 -16.58 -2.16 -3.74
CA ALA A 32 -16.99 -1.77 -5.09
C ALA A 32 -18.44 -1.28 -5.13
N LEU A 33 -19.37 -1.92 -4.40
CA LEU A 33 -20.72 -1.40 -4.22
C LEU A 33 -20.70 -0.06 -3.49
N TRP A 34 -19.82 0.15 -2.51
CA TRP A 34 -19.69 1.45 -1.87
C TRP A 34 -19.23 2.54 -2.86
N PHE A 35 -18.25 2.26 -3.71
CA PHE A 35 -17.79 3.19 -4.75
C PHE A 35 -18.81 3.43 -5.88
N TRP A 36 -19.61 2.41 -6.25
CA TRP A 36 -20.53 2.47 -7.40
C TRP A 36 -21.98 2.81 -7.02
N THR A 37 -22.46 2.28 -5.89
CA THR A 37 -23.87 2.37 -5.45
C THR A 37 -24.06 3.10 -4.11
N GLY A 38 -22.97 3.44 -3.42
CA GLY A 38 -23.03 4.09 -2.10
C GLY A 38 -23.57 3.20 -0.97
N LYS A 39 -23.80 1.90 -1.20
CA LYS A 39 -24.28 0.97 -0.17
C LYS A 39 -23.17 -0.04 0.16
N PRO A 40 -22.87 -0.33 1.44
CA PRO A 40 -23.32 0.29 2.68
C PRO A 40 -22.43 1.48 3.08
N ALA A 41 -22.84 2.72 2.78
CA ALA A 41 -22.08 3.92 3.16
C ALA A 41 -21.90 4.07 4.67
N THR A 42 -22.89 3.70 5.48
CA THR A 42 -22.80 3.86 6.94
C THR A 42 -21.65 3.05 7.55
N PHE A 43 -21.48 1.80 7.14
CA PHE A 43 -20.40 0.93 7.62
C PHE A 43 -19.00 1.42 7.28
N TYR A 44 -18.81 2.04 6.11
CA TYR A 44 -17.51 2.50 5.63
C TYR A 44 -17.21 3.94 6.05
N SER A 45 -18.17 4.85 5.91
CA SER A 45 -17.97 6.27 6.17
C SER A 45 -17.86 6.61 7.65
N GLU A 46 -18.59 5.89 8.51
CA GLU A 46 -18.57 6.13 9.96
C GLU A 46 -17.41 5.43 10.66
N ASN A 47 -16.74 4.47 9.99
CA ASN A 47 -15.64 3.73 10.59
C ASN A 47 -14.29 4.46 10.41
N PRO A 48 -13.69 5.01 11.47
CA PRO A 48 -12.40 5.70 11.39
C PRO A 48 -11.26 4.74 11.00
N VAL A 49 -11.35 3.46 11.36
CA VAL A 49 -10.36 2.43 10.97
C VAL A 49 -10.33 2.28 9.44
N PHE A 50 -11.48 2.41 8.77
CA PHE A 50 -11.53 2.38 7.32
C PHE A 50 -10.87 3.63 6.69
N GLN A 51 -11.13 4.81 7.24
CA GLN A 51 -10.53 6.06 6.75
C GLN A 51 -9.00 6.06 6.91
N ILE A 52 -8.49 5.64 8.08
CA ILE A 52 -7.05 5.51 8.33
C ILE A 52 -6.42 4.49 7.37
N LYS A 53 -7.12 3.37 7.10
CA LYS A 53 -6.66 2.37 6.13
C LYS A 53 -6.55 2.97 4.72
N ILE A 54 -7.52 3.76 4.28
CA ILE A 54 -7.45 4.47 2.99
C ILE A 54 -6.28 5.44 2.96
N ALA A 55 -6.09 6.23 4.03
CA ALA A 55 -4.97 7.17 4.12
C ALA A 55 -3.61 6.45 4.04
N LEU A 56 -3.44 5.33 4.75
CA LEU A 56 -2.24 4.48 4.67
C LEU A 56 -2.03 3.91 3.27
N PHE A 57 -3.11 3.52 2.59
CA PHE A 57 -3.04 3.00 1.23
C PHE A 57 -2.59 4.09 0.22
N LEU A 58 -3.09 5.31 0.35
CA LEU A 58 -2.64 6.47 -0.45
C LEU A 58 -1.17 6.81 -0.17
N ALA A 59 -0.76 6.80 1.10
CA ALA A 59 0.63 7.04 1.49
C ALA A 59 1.58 5.96 0.94
N LEU A 60 1.18 4.68 1.00
CA LEU A 60 1.89 3.55 0.38
C LEU A 60 2.09 3.78 -1.11
N THR A 61 1.00 4.11 -1.81
CA THR A 61 1.01 4.35 -3.26
C THR A 61 1.94 5.51 -3.60
N GLY A 62 1.86 6.63 -2.88
CA GLY A 62 2.75 7.77 -3.06
C GLY A 62 4.23 7.44 -2.85
N CYS A 63 4.57 6.66 -1.82
CA CYS A 63 5.94 6.21 -1.58
C CYS A 63 6.47 5.32 -2.72
N LEU A 64 5.66 4.35 -3.16
CA LEU A 64 6.03 3.47 -4.27
C LEU A 64 6.18 4.22 -5.59
N VAL A 65 5.28 5.17 -5.89
CA VAL A 65 5.34 6.01 -7.09
C VAL A 65 6.59 6.89 -7.06
N TYR A 66 6.91 7.52 -5.93
CA TYR A 66 8.13 8.32 -5.80
C TYR A 66 9.39 7.50 -6.07
N ALA A 67 9.50 6.31 -5.46
CA ALA A 67 10.61 5.40 -5.71
C ALA A 67 10.64 4.93 -7.17
N ALA A 68 9.50 4.57 -7.75
CA ALA A 68 9.39 4.10 -9.13
C ALA A 68 9.80 5.18 -10.15
N ILE A 69 9.38 6.44 -9.96
CA ILE A 69 9.77 7.56 -10.81
C ILE A 69 11.28 7.75 -10.77
N PHE A 70 11.89 7.72 -9.57
CA PHE A 70 13.35 7.83 -9.45
C PHE A 70 14.07 6.70 -10.17
N PHE A 71 13.68 5.45 -9.90
CA PHE A 71 14.30 4.30 -10.55
C PHE A 71 14.15 4.33 -12.07
N ASN A 72 12.99 4.75 -12.59
CA ASN A 72 12.75 4.85 -14.02
C ASN A 72 13.57 5.98 -14.68
N ARG A 73 13.76 7.11 -13.98
CA ARG A 73 14.63 8.22 -14.44
C ARG A 73 16.11 7.81 -14.50
N HIS A 74 16.58 7.01 -13.55
CA HIS A 74 17.98 6.56 -13.49
C HIS A 74 18.24 5.23 -14.22
N ARG A 75 17.22 4.62 -14.85
CA ARG A 75 17.32 3.34 -15.58
C ARG A 75 18.25 3.42 -16.80
N LYS A 76 18.40 4.60 -17.43
CA LYS A 76 19.22 4.79 -18.64
C LYS A 76 20.67 5.20 -18.35
N THR A 77 21.05 5.35 -17.09
CA THR A 77 22.41 5.74 -16.71
C THR A 77 23.32 4.51 -16.75
N GLN A 78 24.34 4.50 -17.61
CA GLN A 78 25.35 3.42 -17.74
C GLN A 78 26.39 3.40 -16.59
N ALA A 79 26.10 4.04 -15.46
CA ALA A 79 27.02 4.07 -14.32
C ALA A 79 27.05 2.69 -13.63
N ALA A 80 28.24 2.14 -13.41
CA ALA A 80 28.46 0.83 -12.79
C ALA A 80 27.87 0.71 -11.37
N GLU A 81 27.66 1.84 -10.68
CA GLU A 81 27.06 1.88 -9.35
C GLU A 81 26.27 3.18 -9.16
N ILE A 82 24.96 3.06 -8.91
CA ILE A 82 24.08 4.20 -8.61
C ILE A 82 23.92 4.29 -7.10
N SER A 83 24.45 5.34 -6.49
CA SER A 83 24.29 5.60 -5.05
C SER A 83 22.83 5.99 -4.75
N VAL A 84 22.07 5.04 -4.19
CA VAL A 84 20.67 5.29 -3.86
C VAL A 84 20.60 6.25 -2.67
N PRO A 85 19.97 7.43 -2.81
CA PRO A 85 19.87 8.41 -1.73
C PRO A 85 19.04 7.83 -0.56
N THR A 86 19.36 8.30 0.65
CA THR A 86 18.70 7.88 1.90
C THR A 86 17.19 8.12 1.90
N THR A 87 16.72 9.17 1.21
CA THR A 87 15.31 9.52 1.05
C THR A 87 14.49 8.42 0.39
N ILE A 88 15.04 7.75 -0.63
CA ILE A 88 14.36 6.65 -1.33
C ILE A 88 14.33 5.40 -0.48
N ARG A 89 15.43 5.12 0.23
CA ARG A 89 15.45 4.04 1.23
C ARG A 89 14.42 4.28 2.33
N LEU A 90 14.27 5.51 2.79
CA LEU A 90 13.26 5.89 3.77
C LEU A 90 11.85 5.71 3.20
N SER A 91 11.60 6.18 1.97
CA SER A 91 10.31 6.01 1.28
C SER A 91 9.92 4.53 1.14
N LEU A 92 10.87 3.66 0.76
CA LEU A 92 10.65 2.21 0.72
C LEU A 92 10.39 1.62 2.11
N ARG A 93 11.09 2.07 3.16
CA ARG A 93 10.83 1.62 4.54
C ARG A 93 9.44 2.03 5.01
N CYS A 94 9.03 3.27 4.72
CA CYS A 94 7.67 3.74 5.00
C CYS A 94 6.62 2.94 4.23
N ALA A 95 6.89 2.59 2.97
CA ALA A 95 6.02 1.71 2.18
C ALA A 95 5.86 0.34 2.85
N MET A 96 6.94 -0.28 3.32
CA MET A 96 6.86 -1.57 4.03
C MET A 96 6.08 -1.48 5.34
N LEU A 97 6.24 -0.38 6.10
CA LEU A 97 5.43 -0.13 7.30
C LEU A 97 3.95 0.02 6.94
N CYS A 98 3.60 0.79 5.92
CA CYS A 98 2.22 0.93 5.48
C CYS A 98 1.63 -0.42 5.04
N LEU A 99 2.42 -1.22 4.30
CA LEU A 99 2.00 -2.52 3.77
C LEU A 99 1.67 -3.53 4.89
N THR A 100 2.35 -3.45 6.04
CA THR A 100 2.07 -4.30 7.20
C THR A 100 0.91 -3.79 8.05
N LEU A 101 0.72 -2.47 8.15
CA LEU A 101 -0.38 -1.86 8.91
C LEU A 101 -1.75 -2.02 8.21
N ILE A 102 -1.81 -1.93 6.88
CA ILE A 102 -3.05 -2.06 6.11
C ILE A 102 -3.81 -3.37 6.39
N PRO A 103 -3.21 -4.57 6.32
CA PRO A 103 -3.92 -5.82 6.63
C PRO A 103 -4.31 -5.92 8.10
N PHE A 104 -3.53 -5.36 9.03
CA PHE A 104 -3.89 -5.30 10.44
C PHE A 104 -5.14 -4.44 10.67
N LEU A 105 -5.21 -3.25 10.06
CA LEU A 105 -6.41 -2.40 10.09
C LEU A 105 -7.60 -3.05 9.38
N ALA A 106 -7.38 -3.80 8.30
CA ALA A 106 -8.43 -4.54 7.63
C ALA A 106 -9.03 -5.63 8.52
N TRP A 107 -8.18 -6.35 9.27
CA TRP A 107 -8.64 -7.31 10.27
C TRP A 107 -9.40 -6.62 11.41
N ALA A 108 -8.88 -5.49 11.93
CA ALA A 108 -9.54 -4.72 12.98
C ALA A 108 -10.95 -4.25 12.55
N MET A 109 -11.06 -3.72 11.34
CA MET A 109 -12.34 -3.34 10.72
C MET A 109 -13.29 -4.54 10.57
N ALA A 110 -12.78 -5.71 10.17
CA ALA A 110 -13.59 -6.93 10.03
C ALA A 110 -14.18 -7.42 11.37
N ARG A 111 -13.55 -7.04 12.49
CA ARG A 111 -14.07 -7.29 13.83
C ARG A 111 -15.06 -6.23 14.32
N GLY A 112 -15.36 -5.21 13.52
CA GLY A 112 -16.25 -4.11 13.90
C GLY A 112 -15.59 -3.03 14.75
N LEU A 113 -14.26 -3.03 14.90
CA LEU A 113 -13.57 -1.96 15.62
C LEU A 113 -13.77 -0.63 14.88
N GLY A 114 -14.07 0.44 15.64
CA GLY A 114 -14.36 1.77 15.12
C GLY A 114 -15.84 2.07 14.89
N LEU A 115 -16.74 1.09 15.08
CA LEU A 115 -18.18 1.33 15.09
C LEU A 115 -18.65 1.54 16.53
N SER A 116 -19.49 2.54 16.77
CA SER A 116 -20.17 2.68 18.07
C SER A 116 -21.10 1.48 18.28
N PRO A 117 -21.12 0.85 19.46
CA PRO A 117 -22.17 -0.11 19.77
C PRO A 117 -23.51 0.64 19.75
N ASN A 118 -24.44 0.14 18.95
CA ASN A 118 -25.86 0.53 18.98
C ASN A 118 -26.58 -0.28 20.06
#